data_AF-A0A2G3AGQ7-F1
#
_entry.id   AF-A0A2G3AGQ7-F1
#
_cell.length_a   1.000
_cell.length_b   1.000
_cell.length_c   1.000
_cell.angle_alpha   90.00
_cell.angle_beta   90.00
_cell.angle_gamma   90.00
#
_symmetry.space_group_name_H-M   'P 1'
#
loop_
_entity.id
_entity.type
_entity.pdbx_description
1 polymer ?
#
loop_
_entity_poly.entity_id
_entity_poly.type
_entity_poly.pdbx_seq_one_letter_code
_entity_poly.pdbx_strand_id
1 'polypeptide(L)'
;MVDYFHRSIHFAHCSSVIDWLSKCPEESLDDKSPTWNKGLIHYEGAPNIKMVNAYVAQFEKDMEMFFNARVREIVPGGMIVLISPQSTEHLAKIFGSSLMDLVNEGKFVESLVDSFNVPTYFPSPKGMTRVVDKNGCFSIERIDLTYPKSKLLDEADAKTLMINLRVVLEGLFVNYFGSEIAKEAFARTIVKSDEISTWMKKNYQKACQLFVALKRK
;
A
#
# COMPACT_ATOMS: atom_id res chain seq x y z
N MET A 1 -3.40 -35.66 4.02
CA MET A 1 -3.58 -34.63 2.97
C MET A 1 -2.26 -34.56 2.22
N VAL A 2 -2.23 -34.91 0.95
CA VAL A 2 -0.98 -35.01 0.16
C VAL A 2 -0.58 -33.60 -0.25
N ASP A 3 0.66 -33.20 0.09
CA ASP A 3 1.20 -31.85 -0.08
C ASP A 3 1.68 -31.65 -1.53
N TYR A 4 0.74 -31.39 -2.45
CA TYR A 4 0.97 -31.40 -3.91
C TYR A 4 1.91 -30.30 -4.45
N PHE A 5 2.43 -29.40 -3.60
CA PHE A 5 3.24 -28.24 -4.04
C PHE A 5 4.60 -28.10 -3.36
N HIS A 6 5.07 -29.10 -2.61
CA HIS A 6 6.40 -29.00 -1.99
C HIS A 6 7.50 -28.97 -3.06
N ARG A 7 8.26 -27.86 -3.11
CA ARG A 7 9.41 -27.66 -4.02
C ARG A 7 9.07 -27.89 -5.50
N SER A 8 8.02 -27.25 -6.01
CA SER A 8 7.61 -27.33 -7.42
C SER A 8 7.88 -26.04 -8.21
N ILE A 9 8.12 -24.92 -7.54
CA ILE A 9 8.29 -23.61 -8.19
C ILE A 9 9.77 -23.31 -8.39
N HIS A 10 10.21 -23.08 -9.63
CA HIS A 10 11.59 -22.68 -9.93
C HIS A 10 11.76 -21.16 -9.88
N PHE A 11 10.73 -20.44 -10.29
CA PHE A 11 10.72 -18.99 -10.37
C PHE A 11 9.33 -18.47 -9.98
N ALA A 12 9.28 -17.62 -8.95
CA ALA A 12 8.07 -16.93 -8.53
C ALA A 12 8.15 -15.45 -8.91
N HIS A 13 7.04 -14.87 -9.33
CA HIS A 13 6.94 -13.44 -9.63
C HIS A 13 5.71 -12.86 -8.93
N CYS A 14 5.88 -11.70 -8.33
CA CYS A 14 4.86 -11.03 -7.53
C CYS A 14 4.97 -9.52 -7.78
N SER A 15 3.96 -8.88 -8.37
CA SER A 15 4.03 -7.46 -8.73
C SER A 15 2.78 -6.72 -8.29
N SER A 16 2.97 -5.61 -7.57
CA SER A 16 1.91 -4.71 -7.08
C SER A 16 0.87 -5.40 -6.22
N VAL A 17 1.32 -6.30 -5.34
CA VAL A 17 0.46 -7.03 -4.41
C VAL A 17 1.04 -7.13 -2.99
N ILE A 18 2.37 -7.05 -2.83
CA ILE A 18 3.01 -7.18 -1.51
C ILE A 18 2.81 -5.93 -0.63
N ASP A 19 2.34 -4.84 -1.24
CA ASP A 19 1.93 -3.61 -0.57
C ASP A 19 0.56 -3.75 0.11
N TRP A 20 -0.25 -4.74 -0.26
CA TRP A 20 -1.53 -5.03 0.40
C TRP A 20 -1.31 -5.82 1.69
N LEU A 21 -1.81 -5.27 2.79
CA LEU A 21 -1.83 -5.93 4.08
C LEU A 21 -2.98 -6.94 4.15
N SER A 22 -2.78 -8.02 4.91
CA SER A 22 -3.83 -9.03 5.12
C SER A 22 -5.04 -8.48 5.88
N LYS A 23 -4.82 -7.41 6.67
CA LYS A 23 -5.83 -6.65 7.42
C LYS A 23 -5.29 -5.27 7.78
N CYS A 24 -6.19 -4.36 8.15
CA CYS A 24 -5.78 -3.09 8.76
C CYS A 24 -5.10 -3.36 10.12
N PRO A 25 -4.13 -2.52 10.55
CA PRO A 25 -3.51 -2.67 11.86
C PRO A 25 -4.58 -2.59 12.97
N GLU A 26 -4.74 -3.65 13.76
CA GLU A 26 -5.84 -3.78 14.73
C GLU A 26 -5.88 -2.64 15.75
N GLU A 27 -4.71 -2.16 16.17
CA GLU A 27 -4.59 -1.05 17.11
C GLU A 27 -5.21 0.25 16.56
N SER A 28 -5.29 0.42 15.23
CA SER A 28 -5.81 1.65 14.61
C SER A 28 -7.34 1.74 14.57
N LEU A 29 -8.05 0.72 15.07
CA LEU A 29 -9.52 0.62 15.03
C LEU A 29 -10.20 0.98 16.36
N ASP A 30 -9.44 1.23 17.43
CA ASP A 30 -9.94 1.62 18.75
C ASP A 30 -9.77 3.13 18.94
N ASP A 31 -10.86 3.82 19.29
CA ASP A 31 -10.90 5.28 19.48
C ASP A 31 -10.07 5.76 20.68
N LYS A 32 -9.73 4.84 21.59
CA LYS A 32 -8.83 5.09 22.73
C LYS A 32 -7.38 4.75 22.41
N SER A 33 -7.13 4.16 21.25
CA SER A 33 -5.78 3.76 20.87
C SER A 33 -4.92 4.97 20.56
N PRO A 34 -3.64 4.96 20.95
CA PRO A 34 -2.71 5.97 20.50
C PRO A 34 -2.46 5.96 18.97
N THR A 35 -2.99 4.98 18.24
CA THR A 35 -2.95 4.89 16.77
C THR A 35 -4.27 5.26 16.09
N TRP A 36 -5.24 5.83 16.83
CA TRP A 36 -6.49 6.35 16.27
C TRP A 36 -6.22 7.41 15.19
N ASN A 37 -6.78 7.19 14.00
CA ASN A 37 -6.43 7.96 12.80
C ASN A 37 -7.43 9.09 12.50
N LYS A 38 -7.70 9.92 13.49
CA LYS A 38 -8.74 10.94 13.37
C LYS A 38 -8.59 11.80 12.10
N GLY A 39 -9.63 11.87 11.29
CA GLY A 39 -9.74 12.64 10.05
C GLY A 39 -8.88 12.13 8.90
N LEU A 40 -8.27 10.95 9.03
CA LEU A 40 -7.34 10.37 8.06
C LEU A 40 -7.72 8.91 7.78
N ILE A 41 -7.45 8.47 6.56
CA ILE A 41 -7.76 7.09 6.13
C ILE A 41 -6.51 6.24 5.89
N HIS A 42 -5.33 6.77 6.20
CA HIS A 42 -4.04 6.11 6.00
C HIS A 42 -2.98 6.69 6.94
N TYR A 43 -1.80 6.07 7.02
CA TYR A 43 -0.75 6.52 7.93
C TYR A 43 -0.04 7.81 7.50
N GLU A 44 -0.15 8.24 6.23
CA GLU A 44 0.47 9.49 5.79
C GLU A 44 -0.24 10.71 6.40
N GLY A 45 0.56 11.58 7.03
CA GLY A 45 0.04 12.75 7.73
C GLY A 45 -0.45 12.46 9.14
N ALA A 46 -0.39 11.21 9.59
CA ALA A 46 -0.70 10.85 10.97
C ALA A 46 0.25 11.61 11.92
N PRO A 47 -0.29 12.28 12.96
CA PRO A 47 0.51 13.08 13.89
C PRO A 47 1.38 12.22 14.82
N ASN A 48 1.11 10.91 14.89
CA ASN A 48 1.75 9.98 15.80
C ASN A 48 2.50 8.86 15.06
N ILE A 49 3.79 8.71 15.34
CA ILE A 49 4.65 7.65 14.80
C ILE A 49 4.12 6.24 15.12
N LYS A 50 3.37 6.08 16.21
CA LYS A 50 2.76 4.79 16.57
C LYS A 50 1.86 4.24 15.46
N MET A 51 1.17 5.12 14.72
CA MET A 51 0.35 4.70 13.58
C MET A 51 1.19 4.07 12.48
N VAL A 52 2.27 4.74 12.08
CA VAL A 52 3.22 4.21 11.10
C VAL A 52 3.80 2.87 11.57
N ASN A 53 4.17 2.77 12.85
CA ASN A 53 4.70 1.54 13.43
C ASN A 53 3.70 0.39 13.39
N ALA A 54 2.40 0.64 13.56
CA ALA A 54 1.37 -0.38 13.47
C ALA A 54 1.26 -0.96 12.05
N TYR A 55 1.34 -0.10 11.02
CA TYR A 55 1.42 -0.56 9.62
C TYR A 55 2.70 -1.34 9.34
N VAL A 56 3.84 -0.90 9.86
CA VAL A 56 5.11 -1.63 9.76
C VAL A 56 4.99 -3.01 10.39
N ALA A 57 4.45 -3.11 11.60
CA ALA A 57 4.31 -4.38 12.31
C ALA A 57 3.39 -5.36 11.57
N GLN A 58 2.27 -4.86 11.02
CA GLN A 58 1.36 -5.67 10.22
C GLN A 58 2.03 -6.15 8.92
N PHE A 59 2.76 -5.27 8.21
CA PHE A 59 3.54 -5.65 7.04
C PHE A 59 4.60 -6.71 7.34
N GLU A 60 5.35 -6.57 8.44
CA GLU A 60 6.37 -7.54 8.83
C GLU A 60 5.77 -8.93 9.08
N LYS A 61 4.62 -8.97 9.75
CA LYS A 61 3.87 -10.20 10.00
C LYS A 61 3.39 -10.85 8.69
N ASP A 62 2.85 -10.05 7.78
CA ASP A 62 2.35 -10.53 6.49
C ASP A 62 3.48 -11.07 5.60
N MET A 63 4.61 -10.36 5.55
CA MET A 63 5.79 -10.81 4.80
C MET A 63 6.43 -12.07 5.40
N GLU A 64 6.45 -12.20 6.72
CA GLU A 64 6.90 -13.43 7.39
C GLU A 64 6.03 -14.63 6.97
N MET A 65 4.70 -14.49 6.99
CA MET A 65 3.78 -15.53 6.53
C MET A 65 3.97 -15.84 5.04
N PHE A 66 4.09 -14.81 4.21
CA PHE A 66 4.33 -14.94 2.77
C PHE A 66 5.61 -15.72 2.49
N PHE A 67 6.74 -15.32 3.07
CA PHE A 67 8.01 -16.01 2.86
C PHE A 67 7.98 -17.44 3.38
N ASN A 68 7.37 -17.69 4.55
CA ASN A 68 7.21 -19.05 5.07
C ASN A 68 6.38 -19.96 4.16
N ALA A 69 5.39 -19.42 3.45
CA ALA A 69 4.68 -20.15 2.41
C ALA A 69 5.58 -20.41 1.19
N ARG A 70 6.22 -19.37 0.66
CA ARG A 70 7.09 -19.47 -0.52
C ARG A 70 8.30 -20.39 -0.32
N VAL A 71 8.85 -20.49 0.89
CA VAL A 71 9.91 -21.45 1.22
C VAL A 71 9.45 -22.89 1.06
N ARG A 72 8.19 -23.22 1.31
CA ARG A 72 7.70 -24.60 1.13
C ARG A 72 7.56 -24.97 -0.35
N GLU A 73 7.25 -23.99 -1.19
CA GLU A 73 6.90 -24.20 -2.59
C GLU A 73 8.07 -24.04 -3.58
N ILE A 74 8.98 -23.08 -3.35
CA ILE A 74 10.06 -22.75 -4.30
C ILE A 74 11.23 -23.73 -4.13
N VAL A 75 11.79 -24.35 -5.17
CA VAL A 75 12.97 -25.25 -5.05
C VAL A 75 14.22 -24.56 -4.46
N PRO A 76 15.12 -25.27 -3.76
CA PRO A 76 16.44 -24.73 -3.40
C PRO A 76 17.17 -24.18 -4.63
N GLY A 77 17.73 -22.97 -4.52
CA GLY A 77 18.32 -22.23 -5.64
C GLY A 77 17.31 -21.58 -6.59
N GLY A 78 16.00 -21.83 -6.44
CA GLY A 78 14.93 -21.14 -7.14
C GLY A 78 14.83 -19.66 -6.76
N MET A 79 14.21 -18.86 -7.61
CA MET A 79 14.17 -17.41 -7.45
C MET A 79 12.77 -16.88 -7.18
N ILE A 80 12.71 -15.75 -6.49
CA ILE A 80 11.50 -14.95 -6.38
C ILE A 80 11.82 -13.49 -6.72
N VAL A 81 11.00 -12.91 -7.58
CA VAL A 81 11.04 -11.47 -7.90
C VAL A 81 9.79 -10.83 -7.34
N LEU A 82 9.98 -9.81 -6.50
CA LEU A 82 8.92 -8.98 -5.94
C LEU A 82 9.06 -7.56 -6.48
N ILE A 83 7.92 -7.00 -6.87
CA ILE A 83 7.81 -5.63 -7.34
C ILE A 83 6.69 -4.96 -6.55
N SER A 84 6.97 -3.81 -5.94
CA SER A 84 5.98 -3.01 -5.22
C SER A 84 5.97 -1.59 -5.76
N PRO A 85 4.80 -0.96 -5.95
CA PRO A 85 4.75 0.48 -6.12
C PRO A 85 5.33 1.16 -4.86
N GLN A 86 5.66 2.44 -5.02
CA GLN A 86 6.02 3.33 -3.92
C GLN A 86 5.13 4.57 -3.97
N SER A 87 4.88 5.16 -2.81
CA SER A 87 4.36 6.53 -2.69
C SER A 87 2.92 6.74 -3.19
N THR A 88 2.03 5.75 -3.07
CA THR A 88 0.59 5.96 -3.37
C THR A 88 -0.24 6.35 -2.14
N GLU A 89 0.35 6.34 -0.96
CA GLU A 89 -0.25 6.83 0.31
C GLU A 89 -0.79 8.26 0.20
N HIS A 90 -0.14 9.11 -0.61
CA HIS A 90 -0.53 10.51 -0.75
C HIS A 90 -1.86 10.68 -1.46
N LEU A 91 -2.13 9.84 -2.45
CA LEU A 91 -3.40 9.84 -3.16
C LEU A 91 -4.54 9.42 -2.22
N ALA A 92 -4.29 8.45 -1.33
CA ALA A 92 -5.24 8.08 -0.28
C ALA A 92 -5.47 9.24 0.71
N LYS A 93 -4.43 9.99 1.07
CA LYS A 93 -4.57 11.20 1.92
C LYS A 93 -5.45 12.26 1.26
N ILE A 94 -5.23 12.56 -0.03
CA ILE A 94 -6.04 13.56 -0.75
C ILE A 94 -7.50 13.06 -0.86
N PHE A 95 -7.73 11.78 -1.13
CA PHE A 95 -9.08 11.20 -1.08
C PHE A 95 -9.72 11.33 0.31
N GLY A 96 -8.98 11.02 1.38
CA GLY A 96 -9.43 11.21 2.76
C GLY A 96 -9.84 12.65 3.06
N SER A 97 -9.11 13.63 2.53
CA SER A 97 -9.51 15.05 2.68
C SER A 97 -10.83 15.36 1.97
N SER A 98 -11.15 14.71 0.84
CA SER A 98 -12.45 14.84 0.17
C SER A 98 -13.60 14.23 0.97
N LEU A 99 -13.36 13.17 1.76
CA LEU A 99 -14.33 12.67 2.72
C LEU A 99 -14.56 13.69 3.85
N MET A 100 -13.50 14.32 4.34
CA MET A 100 -13.62 15.36 5.37
C MET A 100 -14.36 16.61 4.87
N ASP A 101 -14.24 16.98 3.60
CA ASP A 101 -15.06 18.05 3.01
C ASP A 101 -16.56 17.70 3.11
N LEU A 102 -16.94 16.44 2.85
CA LEU A 102 -18.32 15.98 2.98
C LEU A 102 -18.80 16.00 4.44
N VAL A 103 -17.92 15.65 5.39
CA VAL A 103 -18.19 15.75 6.83
C VAL A 103 -18.45 17.20 7.24
N ASN A 104 -17.58 18.12 6.81
CA ASN A 104 -17.70 19.55 7.12
C ASN A 104 -18.97 20.19 6.53
N GLU A 105 -19.48 19.65 5.42
CA GLU A 105 -20.76 20.04 4.82
C GLU A 105 -21.98 19.35 5.48
N GLY A 106 -21.79 18.48 6.46
CA GLY A 106 -22.86 17.71 7.11
C GLY A 106 -23.47 16.62 6.23
N LYS A 107 -22.77 16.22 5.15
CA LYS A 107 -23.20 15.18 4.21
C LYS A 107 -22.67 13.78 4.55
N PHE A 108 -21.75 13.70 5.50
CA PHE A 108 -21.14 12.44 5.92
C PHE A 108 -20.76 12.46 7.40
N VAL A 109 -20.46 11.29 7.96
CA VAL A 109 -20.20 11.12 9.39
C VAL A 109 -18.70 10.97 9.63
N GLU A 110 -18.11 11.85 10.45
CA GLU A 110 -16.68 11.85 10.78
C GLU A 110 -16.23 10.51 11.37
N SER A 111 -17.02 9.93 12.28
CA SER A 111 -16.66 8.67 12.94
C SER A 111 -16.46 7.51 11.96
N LEU A 112 -17.13 7.52 10.79
CA LEU A 112 -16.92 6.52 9.75
C LEU A 112 -15.60 6.74 9.00
N VAL A 113 -15.16 8.00 8.84
CA VAL A 113 -13.84 8.30 8.28
C VAL A 113 -12.77 7.85 9.26
N ASP A 114 -12.91 8.21 10.54
CA ASP A 114 -11.92 7.93 11.57
C ASP A 114 -11.68 6.42 11.80
N SER A 115 -12.75 5.60 11.68
CA SER A 115 -12.67 4.14 11.85
C SER A 115 -12.21 3.39 10.60
N PHE A 116 -11.95 4.09 9.50
CA PHE A 116 -11.53 3.49 8.24
C PHE A 116 -10.03 3.69 7.99
N ASN A 117 -9.37 2.64 7.51
CA ASN A 117 -7.96 2.66 7.17
C ASN A 117 -7.73 1.84 5.90
N VAL A 118 -7.00 2.38 4.92
CA VAL A 118 -6.61 1.65 3.71
C VAL A 118 -5.54 0.61 4.10
N PRO A 119 -5.75 -0.70 3.84
CA PRO A 119 -4.84 -1.75 4.27
C PRO A 119 -3.64 -1.89 3.32
N THR A 120 -2.88 -0.81 3.13
CA THR A 120 -1.67 -0.81 2.30
C THR A 120 -0.47 -0.23 3.04
N TYR A 121 0.70 -0.79 2.80
CA TYR A 121 1.98 -0.29 3.31
C TYR A 121 3.05 -0.40 2.23
N PHE A 122 3.80 0.68 2.02
CA PHE A 122 4.84 0.73 1.00
C PHE A 122 6.22 0.56 1.66
N PRO A 123 6.85 -0.62 1.57
CA PRO A 123 8.11 -0.87 2.26
C PRO A 123 9.26 -0.10 1.61
N SER A 124 10.14 0.45 2.45
CA SER A 124 11.45 0.92 2.00
C SER A 124 12.40 -0.26 1.72
N PRO A 125 13.49 -0.06 0.93
CA PRO A 125 14.54 -1.07 0.78
C PRO A 125 15.02 -1.64 2.11
N LYS A 126 15.26 -0.78 3.10
CA LYS A 126 15.68 -1.19 4.45
C LYS A 126 14.62 -2.03 5.17
N GLY A 127 13.34 -1.67 5.03
CA GLY A 127 12.22 -2.43 5.58
C GLY A 127 12.12 -3.82 4.96
N MET A 128 12.28 -3.90 3.63
CA MET A 128 12.28 -5.17 2.90
C MET A 128 13.48 -6.05 3.27
N THR A 129 14.69 -5.48 3.33
CA THR A 129 15.88 -6.21 3.79
C THR A 129 15.66 -6.84 5.16
N ARG A 130 15.10 -6.07 6.11
CA ARG A 130 14.83 -6.56 7.47
C ARG A 130 13.92 -7.78 7.50
N VAL A 131 12.81 -7.79 6.73
CA VAL A 131 11.89 -8.93 6.71
C VAL A 131 12.50 -10.17 6.03
N VAL A 132 13.32 -9.97 4.99
CA VAL A 132 14.03 -11.07 4.33
C VAL A 132 15.09 -11.67 5.26
N ASP A 133 15.89 -10.83 5.91
CA ASP A 133 16.92 -11.27 6.85
C ASP A 133 16.32 -12.00 8.05
N LYS A 134 15.19 -11.50 8.60
CA LYS A 134 14.46 -12.15 9.70
C LYS A 134 13.97 -13.55 9.30
N ASN A 135 13.45 -13.72 8.08
CA ASN A 135 13.02 -15.04 7.58
C ASN A 135 14.21 -16.00 7.38
N GLY A 136 15.35 -15.48 6.92
CA GLY A 136 16.61 -16.22 6.84
C GLY A 136 16.69 -17.30 5.75
N CYS A 137 15.59 -17.64 5.06
CA CYS A 137 15.54 -18.74 4.08
C CYS A 137 15.88 -18.31 2.64
N PHE A 138 15.97 -17.01 2.39
CA PHE A 138 16.35 -16.47 1.08
C PHE A 138 17.64 -15.64 1.19
N SER A 139 18.47 -15.64 0.14
CA SER A 139 19.52 -14.64 -0.08
C SER A 139 18.96 -13.49 -0.90
N ILE A 140 19.40 -12.28 -0.59
CA ILE A 140 19.10 -11.09 -1.38
C ILE A 140 20.08 -11.05 -2.56
N GLU A 141 19.58 -11.23 -3.77
CA GLU A 141 20.38 -11.04 -4.99
C GLU A 141 20.37 -9.57 -5.40
N ARG A 142 19.23 -8.87 -5.19
CA ARG A 142 19.07 -7.46 -5.54
C ARG A 142 17.91 -6.82 -4.78
N ILE A 143 18.10 -5.62 -4.23
CA ILE A 143 17.03 -4.74 -3.76
C ILE A 143 17.35 -3.33 -4.23
N ASP A 144 16.48 -2.78 -5.08
CA ASP A 144 16.66 -1.43 -5.63
C ASP A 144 15.34 -0.67 -5.64
N LEU A 145 15.45 0.66 -5.54
CA LEU A 145 14.38 1.54 -6.00
C LEU A 145 14.64 1.86 -7.48
N THR A 146 13.68 1.48 -8.31
CA THR A 146 13.75 1.67 -9.75
C THR A 146 12.82 2.78 -10.20
N TYR A 147 13.23 3.45 -11.28
CA TYR A 147 12.40 4.40 -12.00
C TYR A 147 12.05 3.76 -13.34
N PRO A 148 10.92 3.03 -13.44
CA PRO A 148 10.45 2.57 -14.73
C PRO A 148 10.15 3.81 -15.59
N LYS A 149 11.10 4.19 -16.45
CA LYS A 149 10.93 5.24 -17.47
C LYS A 149 9.90 4.75 -18.49
N SER A 150 8.63 4.85 -18.16
CA SER A 150 7.57 4.71 -19.15
C SER A 150 7.24 6.09 -19.70
N LYS A 151 7.00 6.20 -21.01
CA LYS A 151 6.49 7.44 -21.63
C LYS A 151 5.14 7.88 -21.02
N LEU A 152 4.40 6.93 -20.42
CA LEU A 152 3.15 7.20 -19.72
C LEU A 152 3.34 8.02 -18.44
N LEU A 153 4.53 7.97 -17.80
CA LEU A 153 4.82 8.81 -16.64
C LEU A 153 5.01 10.29 -17.01
N ASP A 154 5.53 10.57 -18.21
CA ASP A 154 5.74 11.93 -18.70
C ASP A 154 4.41 12.61 -19.12
N GLU A 155 3.37 11.80 -19.36
CA GLU A 155 2.01 12.22 -19.74
C GLU A 155 0.97 12.08 -18.61
N ALA A 156 1.35 11.50 -17.46
CA ALA A 156 0.42 11.24 -16.36
C ALA A 156 -0.01 12.55 -15.68
N ASP A 157 -1.21 13.02 -16.02
CA ASP A 157 -1.88 14.11 -15.33
C ASP A 157 -2.56 13.63 -14.04
N ALA A 158 -2.91 14.58 -13.16
CA ALA A 158 -3.60 14.28 -11.92
C ALA A 158 -4.90 13.47 -12.12
N LYS A 159 -5.61 13.72 -13.23
CA LYS A 159 -6.84 13.01 -13.56
C LYS A 159 -6.58 11.52 -13.78
N THR A 160 -5.53 11.18 -14.53
CA THR A 160 -5.14 9.80 -14.81
C THR A 160 -4.78 9.05 -13.53
N LEU A 161 -4.06 9.68 -12.61
CA LEU A 161 -3.73 9.09 -11.31
C LEU A 161 -4.96 8.85 -10.44
N MET A 162 -5.92 9.78 -10.46
CA MET A 162 -7.16 9.62 -9.73
C MET A 162 -8.03 8.50 -10.29
N ILE A 163 -8.03 8.33 -11.62
CA ILE A 163 -8.67 7.18 -12.25
C ILE A 163 -7.98 5.88 -11.78
N ASN A 164 -6.66 5.83 -11.75
CA ASN A 164 -5.92 4.66 -11.25
C ASN A 164 -6.22 4.37 -9.78
N LEU A 165 -6.22 5.38 -8.91
CA LEU A 165 -6.61 5.25 -7.50
C LEU A 165 -8.02 4.67 -7.38
N ARG A 166 -8.95 5.19 -8.18
CA ARG A 166 -10.34 4.71 -8.21
C ARG A 166 -10.40 3.25 -8.63
N VAL A 167 -9.73 2.85 -9.71
CA VAL A 167 -9.69 1.45 -10.16
C VAL A 167 -9.18 0.52 -9.06
N VAL A 168 -8.20 0.97 -8.27
CA VAL A 168 -7.59 0.16 -7.19
C VAL A 168 -8.43 0.12 -5.92
N LEU A 169 -9.06 1.24 -5.51
CA LEU A 169 -9.68 1.38 -4.18
C LEU A 169 -11.20 1.51 -4.20
N GLU A 170 -11.86 1.66 -5.36
CA GLU A 170 -13.31 1.88 -5.42
C GLU A 170 -14.10 0.76 -4.76
N GLY A 171 -13.71 -0.50 -4.97
CA GLY A 171 -14.37 -1.64 -4.32
C GLY A 171 -14.32 -1.54 -2.80
N LEU A 172 -13.17 -1.15 -2.24
CA LEU A 172 -12.98 -0.99 -0.80
C LEU A 172 -13.82 0.17 -0.25
N PHE A 173 -13.79 1.32 -0.91
CA PHE A 173 -14.53 2.51 -0.47
C PHE A 173 -16.03 2.35 -0.62
N VAL A 174 -16.52 1.75 -1.71
CA VAL A 174 -17.95 1.47 -1.90
C VAL A 174 -18.46 0.50 -0.86
N ASN A 175 -17.68 -0.55 -0.54
CA ASN A 175 -18.08 -1.53 0.46
C ASN A 175 -18.19 -0.93 1.86
N TYR A 176 -17.33 0.03 2.21
CA TYR A 176 -17.30 0.62 3.55
C TYR A 176 -18.18 1.88 3.68
N PHE A 177 -18.06 2.83 2.76
CA PHE A 177 -18.75 4.14 2.82
C PHE A 177 -20.11 4.15 2.08
N GLY A 178 -20.39 3.13 1.27
CA GLY A 178 -21.53 3.11 0.37
C GLY A 178 -21.25 3.80 -0.97
N SER A 179 -21.99 3.40 -2.01
CA SER A 179 -21.69 3.79 -3.39
C SER A 179 -21.85 5.28 -3.67
N GLU A 180 -22.82 5.95 -3.03
CA GLU A 180 -23.09 7.36 -3.25
C GLU A 180 -21.96 8.23 -2.69
N ILE A 181 -21.58 8.00 -1.42
CA ILE A 181 -20.50 8.70 -0.75
C ILE A 181 -19.17 8.48 -1.47
N ALA A 182 -18.84 7.23 -1.82
CA ALA A 182 -17.60 6.93 -2.50
C ALA A 182 -17.50 7.65 -3.88
N LYS A 183 -18.58 7.65 -4.67
CA LYS A 183 -18.60 8.33 -5.98
C LYS A 183 -18.44 9.84 -5.85
N GLU A 184 -19.15 10.45 -4.90
CA GLU A 184 -19.05 11.89 -4.64
C GLU A 184 -17.64 12.27 -4.14
N ALA A 185 -17.07 11.49 -3.22
CA ALA A 185 -15.70 11.69 -2.75
C ALA A 185 -14.70 11.63 -3.91
N PHE A 186 -14.79 10.62 -4.79
CA PHE A 186 -13.94 10.54 -5.99
C PHE A 186 -14.09 11.76 -6.91
N ALA A 187 -15.32 12.22 -7.14
CA ALA A 187 -15.58 13.40 -7.96
C ALA A 187 -14.90 14.65 -7.38
N ARG A 188 -14.97 14.84 -6.06
CA ARG A 188 -14.28 15.93 -5.36
C ARG A 188 -12.78 15.80 -5.39
N THR A 189 -12.25 14.60 -5.25
CA THR A 189 -10.80 14.37 -5.30
C THR A 189 -10.23 14.70 -6.68
N ILE A 190 -10.99 14.45 -7.76
CA ILE A 190 -10.60 14.85 -9.12
C ILE A 190 -10.48 16.38 -9.24
N VAL A 191 -11.33 17.15 -8.56
CA VAL A 191 -11.25 18.63 -8.55
C VAL A 191 -9.99 19.14 -7.82
N LYS A 192 -9.38 18.32 -6.96
CA LYS A 192 -8.09 18.61 -6.31
C LYS A 192 -6.88 18.32 -7.23
N SER A 193 -7.08 18.33 -8.55
CA SER A 193 -6.06 17.98 -9.55
C SER A 193 -4.81 18.85 -9.48
N ASP A 194 -4.93 20.13 -9.10
CA ASP A 194 -3.79 21.04 -9.02
C ASP A 194 -2.88 20.71 -7.83
N GLU A 195 -3.46 20.33 -6.69
CA GLU A 195 -2.74 19.84 -5.51
C GLU A 195 -1.99 18.55 -5.85
N ILE A 196 -2.70 17.59 -6.46
CA ILE A 196 -2.13 16.32 -6.93
C ILE A 196 -0.98 16.59 -7.91
N SER A 197 -1.20 17.44 -8.91
CA SER A 197 -0.20 17.78 -9.93
C SER A 197 1.04 18.45 -9.33
N THR A 198 0.85 19.31 -8.33
CA THR A 198 1.95 19.99 -7.63
C THR A 198 2.78 19.00 -6.81
N TRP A 199 2.12 18.13 -6.04
CA TRP A 199 2.79 17.07 -5.30
C TRP A 199 3.54 16.12 -6.25
N MET A 200 2.90 15.75 -7.37
CA MET A 200 3.47 14.90 -8.40
C MET A 200 4.75 15.50 -8.97
N LYS A 201 4.73 16.73 -9.48
CA LYS A 201 5.93 17.38 -10.05
C LYS A 201 7.13 17.37 -9.09
N LYS A 202 6.86 17.47 -7.78
CA LYS A 202 7.89 17.43 -6.73
C LYS A 202 8.43 16.03 -6.42
N ASN A 203 7.61 14.98 -6.58
CA ASN A 203 7.92 13.64 -6.08
C ASN A 203 8.13 12.59 -7.19
N TYR A 204 7.60 12.81 -8.39
CA TYR A 204 7.67 11.84 -9.49
C TYR A 204 9.07 11.71 -10.11
N GLN A 205 10.00 12.63 -9.84
CA GLN A 205 11.41 12.45 -10.22
C GLN A 205 12.18 11.47 -9.31
N LYS A 206 11.51 10.89 -8.31
CA LYS A 206 12.10 9.88 -7.41
C LYS A 206 11.69 8.48 -7.87
N ALA A 207 12.53 7.49 -7.56
CA ALA A 207 12.24 6.10 -7.87
C ALA A 207 10.88 5.68 -7.26
N CYS A 208 9.99 5.14 -8.09
CA CYS A 208 8.58 4.91 -7.77
C CYS A 208 8.21 3.42 -7.64
N GLN A 209 9.20 2.54 -7.73
CA GLN A 209 9.00 1.09 -7.67
C GLN A 209 10.13 0.43 -6.91
N LEU A 210 9.79 -0.35 -5.87
CA LEU A 210 10.73 -1.25 -5.22
C LEU A 210 10.83 -2.54 -6.04
N PHE A 211 12.06 -2.88 -6.43
CA PHE A 211 12.41 -4.13 -7.07
C PHE A 211 13.20 -5.00 -6.08
N VAL A 212 12.83 -6.26 -5.97
CA VAL A 212 13.47 -7.24 -5.08
C VAL A 212 13.67 -8.54 -5.86
N ALA A 213 14.89 -9.04 -5.93
CA ALA A 213 15.19 -10.39 -6.39
C ALA A 213 15.86 -11.18 -5.27
N LEU A 214 15.28 -12.32 -4.94
CA LEU A 214 15.77 -13.22 -3.92
C LEU A 214 15.99 -14.62 -4.50
N LYS A 215 16.90 -15.37 -3.88
CA LYS A 215 17.16 -16.76 -4.21
C LYS A 215 16.98 -17.63 -2.97
N ARG A 216 16.29 -18.76 -3.10
CA ARG A 216 16.09 -19.69 -1.99
C ARG A 216 17.43 -20.34 -1.64
N LYS A 217 17.81 -20.30 -0.35
CA LYS A 217 18.98 -21.01 0.18
C LYS A 217 18.79 -22.52 0.16
#